data_AF-A0AAD9QFJ5-F1
#
_entry.id   AF-A0AAD9QFJ5-F1
#
_cell.length_a   1.000
_cell.length_b   1.000
_cell.length_c   1.000
_cell.angle_alpha   90.00
_cell.angle_beta   90.00
_cell.angle_gamma   90.00
#
_symmetry.space_group_name_H-M   'P 1'
#
loop_
_entity.id
_entity.type
_entity.pdbx_description
1 polymer ?
#
loop_
_entity_poly.entity_id
_entity_poly.type
_entity_poly.pdbx_seq_one_letter_code
_entity_poly.pdbx_strand_id
1 'polypeptide(L)'
;MKVVALISGGKDSCYNMMHCVQYGHTIVALANLKPKDGAAEELDSYMYQTVGHNAIDLYAQAMNLPLYRETIQGSSISQGKVYTELEEDEVEDLYRLLKKIKEDIPFEAISVGAILSNYQRVRVEHVCSRLGLSSLAYLWRRDQQELLSEMISSGIEAVLIKVAAMDLSPRHHLGLSISEVYSLMCKLKERYGSNICGEGGEYETFTLDCPDESEIIIHSDDAYAPVGFLHFKKMHLEDKEEASLQSCENLRCEESLEKLKIQTDNWNCIEIASDDMKVQRVTCTVPQRSQNFCNDSVGHSRSGDYIWVSGIYGQSTAKGKPLLIEDITRNVLHKLTEILNGLKADFHDAMIVHLFVKDMNNFAKVNSIYKSMLAVNPPARWNKKILLYCSPRLG
;
A
#
# COMPACT_ATOMS: atom_id res chain seq x y z
N MET A 1 0.34 -17.97 3.11
CA MET A 1 -0.47 -17.60 4.29
C MET A 1 -1.95 -17.60 3.91
N LYS A 2 -2.85 -17.80 4.88
CA LYS A 2 -4.28 -17.48 4.75
C LYS A 2 -4.51 -15.99 5.02
N VAL A 3 -5.23 -15.32 4.12
CA VAL A 3 -5.37 -13.86 4.07
C VAL A 3 -6.83 -13.45 4.04
N VAL A 4 -7.21 -12.45 4.83
CA VAL A 4 -8.49 -11.74 4.70
C VAL A 4 -8.24 -10.43 3.95
N ALA A 5 -9.03 -10.11 2.92
CA ALA A 5 -8.82 -8.88 2.16
C ALA A 5 -9.68 -7.73 2.67
N LEU A 6 -9.06 -6.60 3.03
CA LEU A 6 -9.77 -5.35 3.20
C LEU A 6 -10.13 -4.80 1.81
N ILE A 7 -11.43 -4.68 1.54
CA ILE A 7 -11.94 -4.22 0.24
C ILE A 7 -12.82 -2.98 0.36
N SER A 8 -12.62 -2.07 -0.59
CA SER A 8 -13.53 -0.94 -0.88
C SER A 8 -14.28 -1.12 -2.21
N GLY A 9 -14.01 -2.21 -2.93
CA GLY A 9 -14.43 -2.41 -4.32
C GLY A 9 -13.57 -1.67 -5.34
N GLY A 10 -12.70 -0.75 -4.91
CA GLY A 10 -11.81 0.02 -5.80
C GLY A 10 -10.56 -0.74 -6.27
N LYS A 11 -9.98 -0.22 -7.36
CA LYS A 11 -8.86 -0.80 -8.13
C LYS A 11 -7.68 -1.26 -7.25
N ASP A 12 -7.35 -0.52 -6.21
CA ASP A 12 -6.17 -0.72 -5.38
C ASP A 12 -6.33 -1.91 -4.43
N SER A 13 -7.54 -2.11 -3.91
CA SER A 13 -7.90 -3.30 -3.15
C SER A 13 -7.88 -4.57 -4.01
N CYS A 14 -8.33 -4.45 -5.27
CA CYS A 14 -8.28 -5.53 -6.25
C CYS A 14 -6.83 -5.90 -6.63
N TYR A 15 -6.00 -4.92 -7.01
CA TYR A 15 -4.62 -5.17 -7.43
C TYR A 15 -3.75 -5.73 -6.29
N ASN A 16 -3.97 -5.28 -5.04
CA ASN A 16 -3.26 -5.85 -3.91
C ASN A 16 -3.67 -7.31 -3.61
N MET A 17 -4.92 -7.71 -3.89
CA MET A 17 -5.31 -9.12 -3.86
C MET A 17 -4.66 -9.94 -4.98
N MET A 18 -4.52 -9.40 -6.19
CA MET A 18 -3.80 -10.06 -7.28
C MET A 18 -2.34 -10.35 -6.88
N HIS A 19 -1.65 -9.38 -6.28
CA HIS A 19 -0.31 -9.60 -5.70
C HIS A 19 -0.32 -10.64 -4.56
N CYS A 20 -1.33 -10.68 -3.69
CA CYS A 20 -1.44 -11.72 -2.65
C CYS A 20 -1.45 -13.13 -3.29
N VAL A 21 -2.27 -13.34 -4.32
CA VAL A 21 -2.36 -14.62 -5.04
C VAL A 21 -1.04 -14.93 -5.77
N GLN A 22 -0.46 -13.94 -6.45
CA GLN A 22 0.83 -14.05 -7.14
C GLN A 22 1.98 -14.47 -6.20
N TYR A 23 2.00 -13.97 -4.95
CA TYR A 23 2.96 -14.37 -3.92
C TYR A 23 2.58 -15.67 -3.16
N GLY A 24 1.65 -16.47 -3.70
CA GLY A 24 1.28 -17.76 -3.14
C GLY A 24 0.54 -17.64 -1.81
N HIS A 25 -0.36 -16.66 -1.68
CA HIS A 25 -1.23 -16.52 -0.51
C HIS A 25 -2.68 -16.78 -0.92
N THR A 26 -3.44 -17.38 -0.01
CA THR A 26 -4.84 -17.76 -0.25
C THR A 26 -5.73 -16.72 0.40
N ILE A 27 -6.50 -15.97 -0.39
CA ILE A 27 -7.61 -15.18 0.14
C ILE A 27 -8.67 -16.16 0.65
N VAL A 28 -9.09 -16.02 1.91
CA VAL A 28 -10.09 -16.90 2.55
C VAL A 28 -11.40 -16.21 2.88
N ALA A 29 -11.40 -14.87 2.92
CA ALA A 29 -12.58 -14.04 3.08
C ALA A 29 -12.29 -12.59 2.68
N LEU A 30 -13.36 -11.84 2.49
CA LEU A 30 -13.40 -10.41 2.22
C LEU A 30 -13.93 -9.67 3.45
N ALA A 31 -13.41 -8.48 3.72
CA ALA A 31 -13.77 -7.66 4.86
C ALA A 31 -13.98 -6.21 4.40
N ASN A 32 -15.12 -5.62 4.78
CA ASN A 32 -15.50 -4.27 4.40
C ASN A 32 -16.12 -3.54 5.59
N LEU A 33 -15.78 -2.26 5.74
CA LEU A 33 -16.53 -1.34 6.60
C LEU A 33 -17.50 -0.54 5.74
N LYS A 34 -18.74 -0.38 6.20
CA LYS A 34 -19.80 0.36 5.52
C LYS A 34 -20.36 1.49 6.38
N PRO A 35 -20.96 2.56 5.81
CA PRO A 35 -21.73 3.52 6.59
C PRO A 35 -22.91 2.86 7.34
N LYS A 36 -23.57 3.63 8.21
CA LYS A 36 -24.82 3.22 8.87
C LYS A 36 -25.93 3.15 7.81
N ASP A 37 -26.79 2.13 7.89
CA ASP A 37 -27.88 1.95 6.94
C ASP A 37 -28.84 3.15 6.98
N GLY A 38 -29.03 3.82 5.84
CA GLY A 38 -29.79 5.07 5.73
C GLY A 38 -29.02 6.35 6.07
N ALA A 39 -27.71 6.29 6.31
CA ALA A 39 -26.84 7.47 6.31
C ALA A 39 -26.49 7.91 4.87
N ALA A 40 -25.75 9.01 4.73
CA ALA A 40 -25.16 9.41 3.45
C ALA A 40 -24.18 8.33 2.94
N GLU A 41 -24.14 8.12 1.63
CA GLU A 41 -23.21 7.16 1.01
C GLU A 41 -21.75 7.64 1.04
N GLU A 42 -21.57 8.96 1.14
CA GLU A 42 -20.30 9.63 1.35
C GLU A 42 -20.17 10.06 2.81
N LEU A 43 -19.10 9.63 3.48
CA LEU A 43 -18.70 10.08 4.82
C LEU A 43 -17.27 10.64 4.77
N ASP A 44 -16.97 11.63 5.62
CA ASP A 44 -15.62 12.19 5.82
C ASP A 44 -14.68 11.24 6.61
N SER A 45 -14.58 9.98 6.19
CA SER A 45 -13.64 8.99 6.70
C SER A 45 -12.25 9.22 6.12
N TYR A 46 -11.20 9.12 6.94
CA TYR A 46 -9.81 9.16 6.45
C TYR A 46 -9.27 7.75 6.16
N MET A 47 -9.97 6.72 6.64
CA MET A 47 -9.62 5.31 6.49
C MET A 47 -10.35 4.59 5.35
N TYR A 48 -11.60 4.96 5.04
CA TYR A 48 -12.50 4.11 4.24
C TYR A 48 -13.20 4.87 3.10
N GLN A 49 -13.03 4.39 1.87
CA GLN A 49 -13.95 4.68 0.76
C GLN A 49 -15.35 4.16 1.12
N THR A 50 -16.36 5.04 1.11
CA THR A 50 -17.76 4.69 1.39
C THR A 50 -18.65 4.75 0.14
N VAL A 51 -18.25 5.49 -0.90
CA VAL A 51 -18.95 5.52 -2.18
C VAL A 51 -18.89 4.14 -2.83
N GLY A 52 -20.01 3.69 -3.38
CA GLY A 52 -20.14 2.35 -4.00
C GLY A 52 -20.30 1.20 -3.01
N HIS A 53 -20.45 1.44 -1.70
CA HIS A 53 -20.57 0.36 -0.71
C HIS A 53 -21.76 -0.60 -0.95
N ASN A 54 -22.80 -0.18 -1.69
CA ASN A 54 -23.93 -1.03 -2.11
C ASN A 54 -23.51 -2.17 -3.05
N ALA A 55 -22.42 -2.00 -3.81
CA ALA A 55 -21.95 -2.95 -4.81
C ALA A 55 -21.07 -4.09 -4.21
N ILE A 56 -20.61 -3.93 -2.96
CA ILE A 56 -19.66 -4.85 -2.32
C ILE A 56 -20.22 -6.27 -2.16
N ASP A 57 -21.53 -6.41 -1.96
CA ASP A 57 -22.16 -7.73 -1.83
C ASP A 57 -22.17 -8.50 -3.17
N LEU A 58 -22.24 -7.79 -4.32
CA LEU A 58 -22.07 -8.38 -5.65
C LEU A 58 -20.60 -8.70 -5.94
N TYR A 59 -19.68 -7.80 -5.55
CA TYR A 59 -18.23 -8.03 -5.66
C TYR A 59 -17.81 -9.33 -4.95
N ALA A 60 -18.35 -9.59 -3.76
CA ALA A 60 -18.08 -10.83 -3.02
C ALA A 60 -18.72 -12.09 -3.66
N GLN A 61 -19.92 -11.96 -4.24
CA GLN A 61 -20.57 -13.03 -5.00
C GLN A 61 -19.74 -13.39 -6.25
N ALA A 62 -19.26 -12.41 -7.00
CA ALA A 62 -18.40 -12.60 -8.17
C ALA A 62 -17.07 -13.30 -7.82
N MET A 63 -16.48 -12.98 -6.66
CA MET A 63 -15.30 -13.66 -6.15
C MET A 63 -15.58 -15.05 -5.53
N ASN A 64 -16.85 -15.39 -5.28
CA ASN A 64 -17.29 -16.57 -4.53
C ASN A 64 -16.54 -16.74 -3.18
N LEU A 65 -16.45 -15.63 -2.41
CA LEU A 65 -15.76 -15.59 -1.11
C LEU A 65 -16.68 -15.13 0.02
N PRO A 66 -16.50 -15.64 1.26
CA PRO A 66 -17.21 -15.14 2.43
C PRO A 66 -16.95 -13.65 2.65
N LEU A 67 -18.01 -12.86 2.79
CA LEU A 67 -17.94 -11.42 3.05
C LEU A 67 -18.36 -11.10 4.48
N TYR A 68 -17.48 -10.41 5.21
CA TYR A 68 -17.76 -9.88 6.53
C TYR A 68 -17.86 -8.36 6.45
N ARG A 69 -19.02 -7.84 6.83
CA ARG A 69 -19.26 -6.40 6.93
C ARG A 69 -19.41 -5.98 8.39
N GLU A 70 -18.93 -4.79 8.69
CA GLU A 70 -19.22 -4.10 9.95
C GLU A 70 -19.56 -2.64 9.65
N THR A 71 -20.40 -2.03 10.47
CA THR A 71 -20.82 -0.64 10.27
C THR A 71 -19.87 0.31 10.99
N ILE A 72 -19.44 1.37 10.31
CA ILE A 72 -18.66 2.48 10.87
C ILE A 72 -19.52 3.16 11.95
N GLN A 73 -18.99 3.17 13.16
CA GLN A 73 -19.62 3.74 14.35
C GLN A 73 -18.83 4.93 14.89
N GLY A 74 -17.50 4.84 14.84
CA GLY A 74 -16.57 5.89 15.23
C GLY A 74 -16.34 6.96 14.16
N SER A 75 -15.32 7.78 14.38
CA SER A 75 -14.89 8.84 13.46
C SER A 75 -13.37 9.05 13.47
N SER A 76 -12.86 9.94 12.62
CA SER A 76 -11.43 10.24 12.44
C SER A 76 -10.84 11.06 13.63
N ILE A 77 -10.85 10.53 14.86
CA ILE A 77 -10.48 11.27 16.09
C ILE A 77 -8.97 11.28 16.30
N SER A 78 -8.35 10.09 16.26
CA SER A 78 -6.94 9.87 16.51
C SER A 78 -6.17 10.23 15.25
N GLN A 79 -5.94 11.52 14.97
CA GLN A 79 -5.36 12.01 13.70
C GLN A 79 -3.81 12.06 13.66
N GLY A 80 -3.14 11.62 14.72
CA GLY A 80 -1.67 11.70 14.85
C GLY A 80 -0.86 10.84 13.87
N LYS A 81 0.45 11.14 13.75
CA LYS A 81 1.42 10.28 13.01
C LYS A 81 1.65 8.93 13.68
N VAL A 82 1.49 8.89 15.01
CA VAL A 82 1.37 7.65 15.80
C VAL A 82 -0.11 7.51 16.14
N TYR A 83 -0.66 6.31 15.97
CA TYR A 83 -2.02 6.01 16.39
C TYR A 83 -2.07 5.70 17.88
N THR A 84 -3.05 6.26 18.59
CA THR A 84 -3.42 5.85 19.95
C THR A 84 -4.86 5.36 19.94
N GLU A 85 -5.15 4.26 20.65
CA GLU A 85 -6.49 3.69 20.78
C GLU A 85 -7.44 4.69 21.45
N LEU A 86 -8.58 4.96 20.81
CA LEU A 86 -9.67 5.80 21.34
C LEU A 86 -11.01 5.10 21.04
N GLU A 87 -11.91 5.05 22.02
CA GLU A 87 -13.09 4.16 21.98
C GLU A 87 -14.12 4.53 20.90
N GLU A 88 -14.15 5.80 20.47
CA GLU A 88 -15.05 6.34 19.44
C GLU A 88 -14.34 6.55 18.08
N ASP A 89 -13.17 5.94 17.86
CA ASP A 89 -12.36 6.13 16.66
C ASP A 89 -12.61 5.05 15.59
N GLU A 90 -12.66 5.45 14.32
CA GLU A 90 -13.03 4.58 13.19
C GLU A 90 -12.10 3.36 12.99
N VAL A 91 -10.89 3.39 13.56
CA VAL A 91 -9.93 2.27 13.50
C VAL A 91 -10.29 1.14 14.46
N GLU A 92 -11.00 1.45 15.56
CA GLU A 92 -11.49 0.42 16.47
C GLU A 92 -12.68 -0.36 15.86
N ASP A 93 -13.39 0.21 14.89
CA ASP A 93 -14.39 -0.51 14.09
C ASP A 93 -13.73 -1.62 13.26
N LEU A 94 -12.58 -1.33 12.66
CA LEU A 94 -11.75 -2.32 11.96
C LEU A 94 -11.17 -3.38 12.90
N TYR A 95 -10.81 -3.02 14.14
CA TYR A 95 -10.41 -3.99 15.15
C TYR A 95 -11.56 -4.96 15.49
N ARG A 96 -12.78 -4.44 15.72
CA ARG A 96 -13.97 -5.27 16.00
C ARG A 96 -14.28 -6.21 14.83
N LEU A 97 -14.25 -5.72 13.59
CA LEU A 97 -14.43 -6.53 12.38
C LEU A 97 -13.37 -7.65 12.27
N LEU A 98 -12.08 -7.31 12.32
CA LEU A 98 -11.01 -8.31 12.16
C LEU A 98 -10.96 -9.31 13.32
N LYS A 99 -11.36 -8.91 14.53
CA LYS A 99 -11.52 -9.82 15.68
C LYS A 99 -12.66 -10.83 15.44
N LYS A 100 -13.84 -10.36 15.04
CA LYS A 100 -15.02 -11.17 14.69
C LYS A 100 -14.70 -12.22 13.62
N ILE A 101 -13.98 -11.85 12.57
CA ILE A 101 -13.53 -12.78 11.52
C ILE A 101 -12.56 -13.83 12.09
N LYS A 102 -11.71 -13.47 13.06
CA LYS A 102 -10.71 -14.36 13.65
C LYS A 102 -11.32 -15.37 14.64
N GLU A 103 -12.50 -15.06 15.16
CA GLU A 103 -13.30 -15.97 16.00
C GLU A 103 -14.06 -17.01 15.15
N ASP A 104 -14.34 -16.71 13.88
CA ASP A 104 -15.02 -17.59 12.91
C ASP A 104 -14.03 -18.43 12.08
N ILE A 105 -13.03 -17.80 11.44
CA ILE A 105 -12.08 -18.46 10.54
C ILE A 105 -10.59 -18.21 10.86
N PRO A 106 -9.71 -19.22 10.68
CA PRO A 106 -8.27 -19.06 10.94
C PRO A 106 -7.56 -18.37 9.76
N PHE A 107 -7.00 -17.17 10.01
CA PHE A 107 -6.14 -16.43 9.08
C PHE A 107 -4.93 -15.81 9.78
N GLU A 108 -3.91 -15.44 9.00
CA GLU A 108 -2.58 -15.01 9.49
C GLU A 108 -2.24 -13.55 9.14
N ALA A 109 -2.88 -13.02 8.09
CA ALA A 109 -2.52 -11.77 7.47
C ALA A 109 -3.72 -11.09 6.78
N ILE A 110 -3.59 -9.81 6.46
CA ILE A 110 -4.61 -9.07 5.70
C ILE A 110 -4.04 -8.39 4.44
N SER A 111 -4.82 -8.38 3.36
CA SER A 111 -4.54 -7.60 2.15
C SER A 111 -5.03 -6.17 2.34
N VAL A 112 -4.24 -5.17 1.95
CA VAL A 112 -4.50 -3.74 2.16
C VAL A 112 -4.05 -2.92 0.94
N GLY A 113 -4.97 -2.16 0.33
CA GLY A 113 -4.73 -1.45 -0.95
C GLY A 113 -4.01 -0.10 -0.89
N ALA A 114 -3.53 0.37 0.26
CA ALA A 114 -3.00 1.74 0.40
C ALA A 114 -1.69 2.00 -0.38
N ILE A 115 -1.61 3.13 -1.10
CA ILE A 115 -0.50 3.43 -2.03
C ILE A 115 0.48 4.49 -1.49
N LEU A 116 0.01 5.52 -0.78
CA LEU A 116 0.85 6.62 -0.24
C LEU A 116 0.52 7.03 1.21
N SER A 117 -0.61 6.58 1.76
CA SER A 117 -1.12 7.01 3.05
C SER A 117 -0.43 6.33 4.24
N ASN A 118 0.55 7.03 4.82
CA ASN A 118 1.08 6.67 6.15
C ASN A 118 -0.04 6.64 7.21
N TYR A 119 -1.10 7.46 7.05
CA TYR A 119 -2.22 7.52 7.98
C TYR A 119 -2.94 6.17 8.05
N GLN A 120 -3.38 5.67 6.90
CA GLN A 120 -4.06 4.38 6.79
C GLN A 120 -3.14 3.23 7.19
N ARG A 121 -1.91 3.19 6.67
CA ARG A 121 -0.95 2.11 6.98
C ARG A 121 -0.73 1.95 8.48
N VAL A 122 -0.41 3.03 9.20
CA VAL A 122 -0.09 2.96 10.64
C VAL A 122 -1.26 2.40 11.44
N ARG A 123 -2.49 2.80 11.10
CA ARG A 123 -3.72 2.35 11.76
C ARG A 123 -4.01 0.89 11.50
N VAL A 124 -3.92 0.46 10.24
CA VAL A 124 -4.10 -0.96 9.86
C VAL A 124 -2.99 -1.85 10.44
N GLU A 125 -1.73 -1.38 10.49
CA GLU A 125 -0.63 -2.09 11.16
C GLU A 125 -0.81 -2.17 12.68
N HIS A 126 -1.38 -1.13 13.32
CA HIS A 126 -1.67 -1.12 14.76
C HIS A 126 -2.72 -2.19 15.12
N VAL A 127 -3.84 -2.22 14.40
CA VAL A 127 -4.88 -3.27 14.53
C VAL A 127 -4.28 -4.66 14.26
N CYS A 128 -3.46 -4.81 13.22
CA CYS A 128 -2.73 -6.06 12.97
C CYS A 128 -1.86 -6.48 14.14
N SER A 129 -1.16 -5.54 14.79
CA SER A 129 -0.29 -5.86 15.93
C SER A 129 -1.09 -6.39 17.13
N ARG A 130 -2.19 -5.71 17.50
CA ARG A 130 -3.09 -6.12 18.59
C ARG A 130 -3.71 -7.50 18.34
N LEU A 131 -4.01 -7.83 17.08
CA LEU A 131 -4.58 -9.11 16.68
C LEU A 131 -3.54 -10.20 16.31
N GLY A 132 -2.24 -9.92 16.41
CA GLY A 132 -1.18 -10.87 16.04
C GLY A 132 -1.12 -11.22 14.55
N LEU A 133 -1.57 -10.33 13.68
CA LEU A 133 -1.64 -10.47 12.22
C LEU A 133 -0.46 -9.77 11.52
N SER A 134 -0.28 -10.09 10.23
CA SER A 134 0.61 -9.37 9.32
C SER A 134 -0.18 -8.53 8.30
N SER A 135 0.14 -7.24 8.17
CA SER A 135 -0.37 -6.40 7.07
C SER A 135 0.41 -6.69 5.77
N LEU A 136 -0.31 -6.79 4.65
CA LEU A 136 0.22 -7.02 3.31
C LEU A 136 -0.22 -5.88 2.38
N ALA A 137 0.56 -4.79 2.37
CA ALA A 137 0.41 -3.67 1.45
C ALA A 137 1.55 -3.69 0.42
N TYR A 138 1.31 -4.33 -0.74
CA TYR A 138 2.27 -4.47 -1.83
C TYR A 138 2.33 -3.24 -2.76
N LEU A 139 1.37 -2.31 -2.64
CA LEU A 139 1.31 -1.09 -3.46
C LEU A 139 1.98 0.13 -2.81
N TRP A 140 2.22 0.06 -1.49
CA TRP A 140 2.72 1.16 -0.67
C TRP A 140 4.14 1.62 -1.07
N ARG A 141 4.28 2.92 -1.38
CA ARG A 141 5.49 3.60 -1.90
C ARG A 141 6.01 3.12 -3.27
N ARG A 142 5.17 2.49 -4.08
CA ARG A 142 5.44 2.38 -5.53
C ARG A 142 5.24 3.74 -6.20
N ASP A 143 5.78 3.93 -7.40
CA ASP A 143 5.37 5.07 -8.23
C ASP A 143 3.93 4.89 -8.72
N GLN A 144 3.15 5.96 -8.69
CA GLN A 144 1.71 5.96 -8.95
C GLN A 144 1.38 5.86 -10.46
N GLN A 145 2.33 6.21 -11.32
CA GLN A 145 2.20 6.17 -12.78
C GLN A 145 2.51 4.77 -13.30
N GLU A 146 3.59 4.15 -12.80
CA GLU A 146 3.85 2.71 -12.96
C GLU A 146 2.67 1.88 -12.45
N LEU A 147 2.19 2.14 -11.24
CA LEU A 147 1.06 1.42 -10.65
C LEU A 147 -0.20 1.44 -11.52
N LEU A 148 -0.67 2.62 -11.93
CA LEU A 148 -1.91 2.70 -12.69
C LEU A 148 -1.76 2.05 -14.08
N SER A 149 -0.59 2.21 -14.71
CA SER A 149 -0.24 1.55 -15.97
C SER A 149 -0.20 0.01 -15.83
N GLU A 150 0.34 -0.50 -14.72
CA GLU A 150 0.32 -1.92 -14.39
C GLU A 150 -1.10 -2.45 -14.11
N MET A 151 -1.95 -1.69 -13.40
CA MET A 151 -3.35 -2.08 -13.16
C MET A 151 -4.10 -2.25 -14.49
N ILE A 152 -3.99 -1.26 -15.39
CA ILE A 152 -4.61 -1.29 -16.73
C ILE A 152 -4.07 -2.48 -17.55
N SER A 153 -2.75 -2.66 -17.61
CA SER A 153 -2.14 -3.77 -18.35
C SER A 153 -2.33 -5.15 -17.69
N SER A 154 -2.77 -5.18 -16.43
CA SER A 154 -3.23 -6.39 -15.72
C SER A 154 -4.74 -6.62 -15.85
N GLY A 155 -5.43 -5.93 -16.78
CA GLY A 155 -6.86 -6.15 -17.05
C GLY A 155 -7.78 -5.80 -15.89
N ILE A 156 -7.40 -4.85 -15.03
CA ILE A 156 -8.31 -4.30 -14.02
C ILE A 156 -9.23 -3.29 -14.71
N GLU A 157 -10.41 -3.76 -15.10
CA GLU A 157 -11.51 -2.88 -15.45
C GLU A 157 -12.07 -2.25 -14.16
N ALA A 158 -11.91 -0.94 -14.05
CA ALA A 158 -12.42 -0.15 -12.94
C ALA A 158 -12.82 1.23 -13.43
N VAL A 159 -14.01 1.68 -13.01
CA VAL A 159 -14.60 2.96 -13.41
C VAL A 159 -14.53 3.98 -12.28
N LEU A 160 -14.46 5.26 -12.64
CA LEU A 160 -14.51 6.37 -11.69
C LEU A 160 -15.92 6.51 -11.12
N ILE A 161 -16.07 6.31 -9.80
CA ILE A 161 -17.33 6.45 -9.08
C ILE A 161 -17.42 7.70 -8.22
N LYS A 162 -16.31 8.42 -8.04
CA LYS A 162 -16.27 9.75 -7.42
C LYS A 162 -15.18 10.57 -8.09
N VAL A 163 -15.38 11.87 -8.22
CA VAL A 163 -14.32 12.86 -8.48
C VAL A 163 -14.45 14.04 -7.53
N ALA A 164 -13.32 14.60 -7.12
CA ALA A 164 -13.23 15.70 -6.16
C ALA A 164 -11.97 16.58 -6.39
N ALA A 165 -11.60 16.81 -7.65
CA ALA A 165 -10.36 17.52 -8.01
C ALA A 165 -10.53 18.51 -9.18
N MET A 166 -9.56 19.42 -9.30
CA MET A 166 -9.49 20.38 -10.41
C MET A 166 -9.37 19.67 -11.77
N ASP A 167 -9.98 20.25 -12.79
CA ASP A 167 -10.19 19.67 -14.14
C ASP A 167 -11.00 18.34 -14.19
N LEU A 168 -11.32 17.68 -13.06
CA LEU A 168 -12.18 16.49 -13.02
C LEU A 168 -13.68 16.83 -12.84
N SER A 169 -14.35 17.21 -13.92
CA SER A 169 -15.82 17.38 -13.94
C SER A 169 -16.58 16.05 -13.71
N PRO A 170 -17.50 15.94 -12.73
CA PRO A 170 -18.36 14.78 -12.53
C PRO A 170 -19.14 14.36 -13.78
N ARG A 171 -19.64 15.34 -14.55
CA ARG A 171 -20.49 15.12 -15.74
C ARG A 171 -19.73 14.57 -16.96
N HIS A 172 -18.40 14.50 -16.90
CA HIS A 172 -17.55 14.07 -18.00
C HIS A 172 -16.62 12.90 -17.68
N HIS A 173 -16.36 12.62 -16.40
CA HIS A 173 -15.37 11.62 -15.99
C HIS A 173 -15.92 10.50 -15.11
N LEU A 174 -17.09 10.67 -14.47
CA LEU A 174 -17.75 9.57 -13.78
C LEU A 174 -18.22 8.52 -14.79
N GLY A 175 -17.99 7.25 -14.45
CA GLY A 175 -18.27 6.09 -15.31
C GLY A 175 -17.20 5.77 -16.34
N LEU A 176 -16.21 6.65 -16.58
CA LEU A 176 -15.05 6.33 -17.43
C LEU A 176 -14.13 5.34 -16.72
N SER A 177 -13.50 4.46 -17.49
CA SER A 177 -12.51 3.51 -16.99
C SER A 177 -11.19 4.19 -16.62
N ILE A 178 -10.41 3.55 -15.73
CA ILE A 178 -9.04 3.97 -15.41
C ILE A 178 -8.13 4.03 -16.64
N SER A 179 -8.42 3.23 -17.68
CA SER A 179 -7.66 3.21 -18.94
C SER A 179 -7.89 4.48 -19.77
N GLU A 180 -9.14 4.95 -19.86
CA GLU A 180 -9.52 6.16 -20.60
C GLU A 180 -8.98 7.42 -19.91
N VAL A 181 -9.10 7.49 -18.58
CA VAL A 181 -8.65 8.68 -17.83
C VAL A 181 -7.14 8.70 -17.55
N TYR A 182 -6.38 7.63 -17.82
CA TYR A 182 -4.93 7.58 -17.58
C TYR A 182 -4.18 8.78 -18.18
N SER A 183 -4.50 9.15 -19.43
CA SER A 183 -3.88 10.30 -20.10
C SER A 183 -4.30 11.65 -19.49
N LEU A 184 -5.43 11.72 -18.79
CA LEU A 184 -5.84 12.90 -18.04
C LEU A 184 -5.08 12.96 -16.71
N MET A 185 -5.05 11.87 -15.93
CA MET A 185 -4.38 11.82 -14.63
C MET A 185 -2.88 12.19 -14.71
N CYS A 186 -2.17 11.75 -15.76
CA CYS A 186 -0.79 12.18 -16.01
C CYS A 186 -0.67 13.72 -16.18
N LYS A 187 -1.59 14.36 -16.91
CA LYS A 187 -1.61 15.83 -17.07
C LYS A 187 -1.97 16.55 -15.77
N LEU A 188 -2.80 15.95 -14.91
CA LEU A 188 -3.14 16.52 -13.60
C LEU A 188 -1.99 16.42 -12.59
N LYS A 189 -1.14 15.38 -12.68
CA LYS A 189 0.16 15.30 -11.98
C LYS A 189 1.10 16.40 -12.48
N GLU A 190 1.26 16.54 -13.79
CA GLU A 190 2.13 17.56 -14.42
C GLU A 190 1.72 19.00 -14.11
N ARG A 191 0.41 19.31 -14.08
CA ARG A 191 -0.12 20.67 -13.84
C ARG A 191 -0.21 21.05 -12.37
N TYR A 192 -0.67 20.14 -11.52
CA TYR A 192 -1.15 20.46 -10.16
C TYR A 192 -0.51 19.60 -9.07
N GLY A 193 0.36 18.63 -9.42
CA GLY A 193 0.91 17.68 -8.47
C GLY A 193 -0.05 16.58 -8.01
N SER A 194 -1.21 16.45 -8.67
CA SER A 194 -2.27 15.49 -8.34
C SER A 194 -1.77 14.05 -8.32
N ASN A 195 -2.30 13.23 -7.42
CA ASN A 195 -1.96 11.82 -7.34
C ASN A 195 -2.63 11.02 -8.47
N ILE A 196 -1.83 10.39 -9.33
CA ILE A 196 -2.35 9.59 -10.46
C ILE A 196 -3.26 8.46 -9.97
N CYS A 197 -3.03 7.90 -8.78
CA CYS A 197 -3.86 6.83 -8.20
C CYS A 197 -5.06 7.33 -7.38
N GLY A 198 -5.30 8.65 -7.25
CA GLY A 198 -6.46 9.18 -6.50
C GLY A 198 -6.36 9.06 -4.97
N GLU A 199 -5.18 8.71 -4.46
CA GLU A 199 -4.91 8.44 -3.03
C GLU A 199 -5.08 9.68 -2.11
N GLY A 200 -5.11 10.90 -2.67
CA GLY A 200 -5.46 12.12 -1.95
C GLY A 200 -6.98 12.37 -1.88
N GLY A 201 -7.80 11.46 -2.41
CA GLY A 201 -9.25 11.62 -2.57
C GLY A 201 -9.64 12.27 -3.91
N GLU A 202 -8.71 12.48 -4.85
CA GLU A 202 -8.99 13.18 -6.11
C GLU A 202 -10.06 12.46 -6.95
N TYR A 203 -10.08 11.13 -6.89
CA TYR A 203 -11.13 10.28 -7.44
C TYR A 203 -11.19 8.93 -6.70
N GLU A 204 -12.38 8.34 -6.60
CA GLU A 204 -12.57 6.96 -6.11
C GLU A 204 -13.04 6.07 -7.27
N THR A 205 -12.78 4.76 -7.19
CA THR A 205 -13.10 3.80 -8.26
C THR A 205 -13.90 2.60 -7.74
N PHE A 206 -14.59 1.92 -8.65
CA PHE A 206 -15.09 0.56 -8.42
C PHE A 206 -14.66 -0.34 -9.57
N THR A 207 -14.14 -1.53 -9.26
CA THR A 207 -13.77 -2.57 -10.21
C THR A 207 -15.05 -3.23 -10.75
N LEU A 208 -15.42 -2.86 -11.97
CA LEU A 208 -16.58 -3.32 -12.73
C LEU A 208 -16.15 -3.44 -14.20
N ASP A 209 -16.68 -4.44 -14.91
CA ASP A 209 -16.55 -4.49 -16.38
C ASP A 209 -17.45 -3.45 -17.07
N CYS A 210 -18.63 -3.19 -16.51
CA CYS A 210 -19.56 -2.15 -16.97
C CYS A 210 -20.57 -1.78 -15.86
N PRO A 211 -20.90 -0.49 -15.64
CA PRO A 211 -22.02 -0.08 -14.77
C PRO A 211 -23.38 -0.24 -15.48
N ASP A 212 -24.35 -0.84 -14.78
CA ASP A 212 -25.67 -1.26 -15.33
C ASP A 212 -26.73 -0.13 -15.28
N GLU A 213 -27.15 0.33 -14.09
CA GLU A 213 -27.92 1.58 -13.94
C GLU A 213 -27.39 2.43 -12.77
N SER A 214 -27.03 3.69 -13.06
CA SER A 214 -26.50 4.64 -12.07
C SER A 214 -27.01 6.06 -12.30
N GLU A 215 -26.94 6.91 -11.28
CA GLU A 215 -27.11 8.36 -11.41
C GLU A 215 -25.94 9.14 -10.81
N ILE A 216 -25.67 10.33 -11.35
CA ILE A 216 -24.65 11.25 -10.82
C ILE A 216 -25.30 12.12 -9.75
N ILE A 217 -24.79 12.00 -8.52
CA ILE A 217 -25.08 12.91 -7.41
C ILE A 217 -23.94 13.94 -7.34
N ILE A 218 -24.30 15.22 -7.30
CA ILE A 218 -23.35 16.32 -7.08
C ILE A 218 -23.41 16.68 -5.59
N HIS A 219 -22.28 16.55 -4.89
CA HIS A 219 -22.16 16.95 -3.48
C HIS A 219 -21.88 18.46 -3.39
N SER A 220 -20.91 18.94 -4.18
CA SER A 220 -20.58 20.37 -4.28
C SER A 220 -20.31 20.75 -5.74
N ASP A 221 -20.99 21.78 -6.26
CA ASP A 221 -20.80 22.30 -7.62
C ASP A 221 -19.79 23.46 -7.63
N ASP A 222 -18.64 23.24 -6.98
CA ASP A 222 -17.56 24.21 -6.87
C ASP A 222 -16.98 24.56 -8.24
N ALA A 223 -16.84 25.86 -8.52
CA ALA A 223 -16.40 26.38 -9.83
C ALA A 223 -14.96 25.98 -10.24
N TYR A 224 -14.21 25.30 -9.36
CA TYR A 224 -12.81 24.91 -9.56
C TYR A 224 -12.52 23.43 -9.30
N ALA A 225 -13.30 22.76 -8.45
CA ALA A 225 -13.10 21.35 -8.06
C ALA A 225 -14.44 20.72 -7.64
N PRO A 226 -15.40 20.56 -8.58
CA PRO A 226 -16.73 20.05 -8.28
C PRO A 226 -16.67 18.60 -7.78
N VAL A 227 -17.33 18.34 -6.64
CA VAL A 227 -17.40 17.03 -6.00
C VAL A 227 -18.69 16.32 -6.42
N GLY A 228 -18.56 15.12 -6.98
CA GLY A 228 -19.71 14.30 -7.35
C GLY A 228 -19.38 12.83 -7.49
N PHE A 229 -20.39 11.98 -7.34
CA PHE A 229 -20.26 10.53 -7.31
C PHE A 229 -21.40 9.80 -8.02
N LEU A 230 -21.18 8.52 -8.33
CA LEU A 230 -22.18 7.60 -8.89
C LEU A 230 -22.92 6.87 -7.77
N HIS A 231 -24.23 7.08 -7.72
CA HIS A 231 -25.14 6.21 -6.98
C HIS A 231 -25.62 5.08 -7.90
N PHE A 232 -25.34 3.82 -7.52
CA PHE A 232 -25.77 2.65 -8.29
C PHE A 232 -27.20 2.25 -7.93
N LYS A 233 -28.12 2.39 -8.89
CA LYS A 233 -29.54 2.02 -8.75
C LYS A 233 -29.78 0.53 -8.95
N LYS A 234 -29.10 -0.03 -9.95
CA LYS A 234 -29.22 -1.42 -10.35
C LYS A 234 -27.86 -1.92 -10.83
N MET A 235 -27.52 -3.11 -10.38
CA MET A 235 -26.36 -3.89 -10.79
C MET A 235 -26.77 -5.36 -10.76
N HIS A 236 -26.10 -6.18 -11.55
CA HIS A 236 -26.22 -7.63 -11.53
C HIS A 236 -24.86 -8.26 -11.81
N LEU A 237 -24.78 -9.59 -11.74
CA LEU A 237 -23.64 -10.35 -12.23
C LEU A 237 -24.01 -11.05 -13.53
N GLU A 238 -23.08 -11.11 -14.46
CA GLU A 238 -23.16 -11.82 -15.73
C GLU A 238 -21.94 -12.74 -15.86
N ASP A 239 -22.14 -13.97 -16.33
CA ASP A 239 -21.06 -14.94 -16.52
C ASP A 239 -20.22 -14.56 -17.75
N LYS A 240 -18.91 -14.47 -17.59
CA LYS A 240 -17.99 -14.11 -18.69
C LYS A 240 -17.79 -15.27 -19.66
N GLU A 241 -17.90 -15.02 -20.96
CA GLU A 241 -17.57 -16.00 -22.00
C GLU A 241 -16.13 -16.50 -21.87
N GLU A 242 -15.90 -17.81 -22.07
CA GLU A 242 -14.59 -18.45 -21.85
C GLU A 242 -13.42 -17.79 -22.62
N ALA A 243 -13.71 -17.16 -23.76
CA ALA A 243 -12.73 -16.43 -24.56
C ALA A 243 -12.06 -15.26 -23.80
N SER A 244 -12.76 -14.60 -22.87
CA SER A 244 -12.16 -13.52 -22.07
C SER A 244 -11.21 -14.03 -21.00
N LEU A 245 -11.46 -15.23 -20.44
CA LEU A 245 -10.66 -15.83 -19.37
C LEU A 245 -9.23 -16.17 -19.83
N GLN A 246 -9.03 -16.46 -21.11
CA GLN A 246 -7.70 -16.74 -21.69
C GLN A 246 -6.76 -15.52 -21.64
N SER A 247 -7.28 -14.29 -21.54
CA SER A 247 -6.44 -13.12 -21.26
C SER A 247 -5.84 -13.20 -19.85
N CYS A 248 -6.64 -13.59 -18.85
CA CYS A 248 -6.25 -13.66 -17.44
C CYS A 248 -5.28 -14.81 -17.14
N GLU A 249 -5.36 -15.96 -17.81
CA GLU A 249 -4.35 -17.02 -17.63
C GLU A 249 -2.96 -16.60 -18.15
N ASN A 250 -2.92 -15.76 -19.19
CA ASN A 250 -1.69 -15.14 -19.68
C ASN A 250 -1.22 -13.96 -18.80
N LEU A 251 -2.02 -13.52 -17.81
CA LEU A 251 -1.58 -12.66 -16.71
C LEU A 251 -0.81 -13.41 -15.61
N ARG A 252 -0.12 -14.48 -15.99
CA ARG A 252 1.30 -14.55 -15.60
C ARG A 252 2.02 -13.33 -16.18
N CYS A 253 1.95 -12.23 -15.44
CA CYS A 253 2.99 -11.22 -15.43
C CYS A 253 4.28 -11.91 -15.00
N GLU A 254 4.97 -12.50 -15.99
CA GLU A 254 6.41 -12.62 -15.97
C GLU A 254 6.96 -11.19 -15.88
N GLU A 255 7.08 -10.72 -14.65
CA GLU A 255 8.18 -9.84 -14.26
C GLU A 255 9.46 -10.56 -14.65
N SER A 256 9.85 -10.42 -15.93
CA SER A 256 11.17 -10.82 -16.38
C SER A 256 12.13 -10.07 -15.47
N LEU A 257 12.83 -10.79 -14.60
CA LEU A 257 13.73 -10.20 -13.59
C LEU A 257 14.88 -9.38 -14.23
N GLU A 258 14.98 -9.43 -15.56
CA GLU A 258 15.85 -8.68 -16.46
C GLU A 258 15.23 -7.37 -17.01
N LYS A 259 13.90 -7.23 -17.06
CA LYS A 259 13.22 -5.96 -17.41
C LYS A 259 13.27 -4.96 -16.26
N LEU A 260 13.38 -5.45 -15.02
CA LEU A 260 13.81 -4.70 -13.83
C LEU A 260 15.32 -4.34 -13.90
N LYS A 261 15.76 -3.82 -15.04
CA LYS A 261 17.01 -3.07 -15.16
C LYS A 261 16.84 -1.79 -14.38
N ILE A 262 17.50 -1.75 -13.23
CA ILE A 262 17.64 -0.54 -12.40
C ILE A 262 18.03 0.63 -13.31
N GLN A 263 17.10 1.55 -13.57
CA GLN A 263 17.50 2.92 -13.84
C GLN A 263 18.20 3.38 -12.55
N THR A 264 19.50 3.58 -12.65
CA THR A 264 20.23 4.29 -11.60
C THR A 264 19.84 5.75 -11.76
N ASP A 265 18.71 6.12 -11.18
CA ASP A 265 18.25 7.49 -11.17
C ASP A 265 19.35 8.36 -10.59
N ASN A 266 19.82 9.31 -11.40
CA ASN A 266 20.69 10.36 -10.92
C ASN A 266 19.82 11.26 -10.03
N TRP A 267 19.75 10.93 -8.74
CA TRP A 267 19.21 11.77 -7.66
C TRP A 267 20.10 13.02 -7.44
N ASN A 268 20.23 13.81 -8.51
CA ASN A 268 20.57 15.22 -8.42
C ASN A 268 19.31 15.96 -7.99
N CYS A 269 19.47 16.88 -7.04
CA CYS A 269 18.42 17.72 -6.47
C CYS A 269 17.37 16.98 -5.62
N ILE A 270 17.58 16.99 -4.29
CA ILE A 270 16.48 17.17 -3.35
C ILE A 270 16.44 18.68 -3.07
N GLU A 271 15.40 19.37 -3.53
CA GLU A 271 15.21 20.79 -3.20
C GLU A 271 14.50 20.91 -1.86
N ILE A 272 15.28 21.13 -0.79
CA ILE A 272 14.75 21.48 0.52
C ILE A 272 14.56 23.00 0.53
N ALA A 273 13.30 23.45 0.46
CA ALA A 273 12.96 24.84 0.68
C ALA A 273 13.08 25.16 2.18
N SER A 274 14.05 26.01 2.53
CA SER A 274 14.10 26.75 3.80
C SER A 274 14.12 28.24 3.48
N ASP A 275 13.34 29.03 4.19
CA ASP A 275 13.39 30.48 4.05
C ASP A 275 14.79 31.04 4.39
N ASP A 276 15.14 32.11 3.68
CA ASP A 276 16.39 32.88 3.70
C ASP A 276 17.71 32.21 3.22
N MET A 277 18.30 32.89 2.23
CA MET A 277 19.72 32.95 1.86
C MET A 277 20.44 31.72 1.25
N LYS A 278 20.76 31.86 -0.05
CA LYS A 278 21.89 31.24 -0.78
C LYS A 278 21.98 29.70 -0.78
N VAL A 279 21.29 29.09 -1.75
CA VAL A 279 21.42 27.69 -2.14
C VAL A 279 22.90 27.27 -2.35
N GLN A 280 23.47 26.52 -1.41
CA GLN A 280 24.68 25.74 -1.65
C GLN A 280 24.31 24.35 -2.20
N ARG A 281 24.75 24.06 -3.42
CA ARG A 281 24.54 22.75 -4.06
C ARG A 281 25.45 21.70 -3.43
N VAL A 282 24.93 20.89 -2.51
CA VAL A 282 25.62 19.70 -2.00
C VAL A 282 25.51 18.57 -3.03
N THR A 283 26.56 18.34 -3.81
CA THR A 283 26.63 17.20 -4.75
C THR A 283 26.95 15.91 -3.99
N CYS A 284 25.99 14.98 -3.94
CA CYS A 284 26.15 13.72 -3.22
C CYS A 284 26.36 12.55 -4.20
N THR A 285 27.60 12.15 -4.42
CA THR A 285 27.93 11.03 -5.31
C THR A 285 27.64 9.68 -4.65
N VAL A 286 26.56 9.03 -5.07
CA VAL A 286 26.34 7.60 -4.78
C VAL A 286 27.47 6.79 -5.45
N PRO A 287 28.22 5.94 -4.72
CA PRO A 287 29.31 5.17 -5.32
C PRO A 287 28.81 4.24 -6.43
N GLN A 288 29.35 4.40 -7.65
CA GLN A 288 29.03 3.49 -8.75
C GLN A 288 29.53 2.07 -8.44
N ARG A 289 28.71 1.09 -8.85
CA ARG A 289 28.86 -0.32 -8.51
C ARG A 289 30.05 -0.95 -9.23
N SER A 290 31.22 -0.99 -8.58
CA SER A 290 32.35 -1.81 -9.03
C SER A 290 31.95 -3.29 -9.04
N GLN A 291 32.27 -3.99 -10.13
CA GLN A 291 31.68 -5.32 -10.41
C GLN A 291 32.28 -6.48 -9.62
N ASN A 292 33.38 -6.26 -8.88
CA ASN A 292 34.16 -7.33 -8.23
C ASN A 292 34.22 -7.15 -6.71
N PHE A 293 33.32 -7.80 -5.97
CA PHE A 293 33.52 -8.09 -4.54
C PHE A 293 32.89 -9.42 -4.13
N CYS A 294 33.68 -10.25 -3.45
CA CYS A 294 33.18 -11.32 -2.60
C CYS A 294 33.28 -10.87 -1.13
N ASN A 295 32.29 -11.31 -0.33
CA ASN A 295 32.25 -11.33 1.14
C ASN A 295 32.09 -10.01 1.93
N ASP A 296 31.06 -10.01 2.77
CA ASP A 296 30.91 -9.40 4.11
C ASP A 296 31.12 -7.90 4.37
N SER A 297 31.61 -7.10 3.42
CA SER A 297 31.76 -5.65 3.60
C SER A 297 30.40 -4.91 3.60
N VAL A 298 29.96 -4.46 4.78
CA VAL A 298 28.79 -3.59 4.92
C VAL A 298 29.19 -2.15 4.63
N GLY A 299 28.64 -1.58 3.56
CA GLY A 299 28.89 -0.19 3.17
C GLY A 299 28.00 0.77 3.95
N HIS A 300 28.61 1.80 4.55
CA HIS A 300 27.88 2.90 5.18
C HIS A 300 28.44 4.25 4.72
N SER A 301 27.61 5.29 4.77
CA SER A 301 27.99 6.66 4.47
C SER A 301 27.14 7.65 5.26
N ARG A 302 27.59 8.92 5.32
CA ARG A 302 26.87 10.02 5.97
C ARG A 302 26.87 11.24 5.06
N SER A 303 25.75 11.95 4.99
CA SER A 303 25.61 13.21 4.26
C SER A 303 24.79 14.19 5.10
N GLY A 304 25.45 15.20 5.67
CA GLY A 304 24.88 16.00 6.76
C GLY A 304 24.48 15.12 7.93
N ASP A 305 23.20 15.13 8.27
CA ASP A 305 22.62 14.34 9.36
C ASP A 305 22.10 12.98 8.92
N TYR A 306 21.95 12.77 7.60
CA TYR A 306 21.48 11.51 7.03
C TYR A 306 22.58 10.46 7.08
N ILE A 307 22.24 9.29 7.62
CA ILE A 307 23.08 8.09 7.62
C ILE A 307 22.49 7.06 6.65
N TRP A 308 23.38 6.32 6.00
CA TRP A 308 23.02 5.25 5.08
C TRP A 308 23.83 3.99 5.44
N VAL A 309 23.19 2.82 5.52
CA VAL A 309 23.81 1.54 5.87
C VAL A 309 23.28 0.46 4.94
N SER A 310 24.14 -0.25 4.22
CA SER A 310 23.74 -1.18 3.15
C SER A 310 24.69 -2.38 2.98
N GLY A 311 24.17 -3.47 2.42
CA GLY A 311 24.95 -4.70 2.24
C GLY A 311 25.00 -5.61 3.48
N ILE A 312 24.04 -5.51 4.40
CA ILE A 312 23.85 -6.50 5.47
C ILE A 312 23.11 -7.70 4.88
N TYR A 313 23.73 -8.88 4.91
CA TYR A 313 23.17 -10.14 4.41
C TYR A 313 23.10 -11.18 5.52
N GLY A 314 22.02 -11.96 5.55
CA GLY A 314 21.85 -13.06 6.48
C GLY A 314 22.59 -14.32 6.02
N GLN A 315 23.65 -14.71 6.75
CA GLN A 315 24.37 -15.95 6.49
C GLN A 315 23.46 -17.16 6.76
N SER A 316 23.15 -17.96 5.75
CA SER A 316 22.19 -19.07 5.85
C SER A 316 22.72 -20.30 6.62
N THR A 317 24.02 -20.31 6.96
CA THR A 317 24.69 -21.40 7.67
C THR A 317 25.64 -20.87 8.73
N ALA A 318 25.66 -21.47 9.91
CA ALA A 318 26.67 -21.24 10.94
C ALA A 318 27.35 -22.57 11.31
N LYS A 319 28.69 -22.57 11.39
CA LYS A 319 29.51 -23.76 11.72
C LYS A 319 29.13 -25.01 10.90
N GLY A 320 28.81 -24.84 9.61
CA GLY A 320 28.43 -25.91 8.69
C GLY A 320 27.00 -26.45 8.82
N LYS A 321 26.16 -25.91 9.73
CA LYS A 321 24.74 -26.25 9.84
C LYS A 321 23.86 -25.15 9.25
N PRO A 322 22.73 -25.46 8.60
CA PRO A 322 21.73 -24.46 8.23
C PRO A 322 21.15 -23.82 9.48
N LEU A 323 20.93 -22.50 9.43
CA LEU A 323 20.21 -21.75 10.47
C LEU A 323 18.71 -21.70 10.17
N LEU A 324 17.89 -21.53 11.19
CA LEU A 324 16.49 -21.16 10.99
C LEU A 324 16.43 -19.71 10.47
N ILE A 325 15.43 -19.39 9.64
CA ILE A 325 15.24 -18.01 9.14
C ILE A 325 15.10 -16.99 10.28
N GLU A 326 14.66 -17.46 11.44
CA GLU A 326 14.51 -16.71 12.68
C GLU A 326 15.89 -16.30 13.24
N ASP A 327 16.84 -17.24 13.36
CA ASP A 327 18.22 -16.95 13.76
C ASP A 327 18.92 -16.04 12.75
N ILE A 328 18.71 -16.29 11.45
CA ILE A 328 19.24 -15.46 10.36
C ILE A 328 18.74 -14.01 10.50
N THR A 329 17.44 -13.82 10.80
CA THR A 329 16.83 -12.50 10.99
C THR A 329 17.40 -11.79 12.22
N ARG A 330 17.53 -12.50 13.36
CA ARG A 330 18.15 -11.94 14.58
C ARG A 330 19.58 -11.49 14.31
N ASN A 331 20.39 -12.31 13.64
CA ASN A 331 21.78 -11.99 13.32
C ASN A 331 21.91 -10.76 12.41
N VAL A 332 21.02 -10.60 11.42
CA VAL A 332 20.96 -9.41 10.55
C VAL A 332 20.63 -8.15 11.34
N LEU A 333 19.60 -8.20 12.20
CA LEU A 333 19.16 -7.04 12.96
C LEU A 333 20.12 -6.67 14.10
N HIS A 334 20.73 -7.65 14.77
CA HIS A 334 21.83 -7.38 15.71
C HIS A 334 23.03 -6.72 15.02
N LYS A 335 23.48 -7.23 13.85
CA LYS A 335 24.57 -6.60 13.09
C LYS A 335 24.23 -5.18 12.65
N LEU A 336 22.97 -4.91 12.29
CA LEU A 336 22.49 -3.55 12.01
C LEU A 336 22.52 -2.67 13.27
N THR A 337 22.09 -3.19 14.43
CA THR A 337 22.15 -2.50 15.73
C THR A 337 23.59 -2.11 16.10
N GLU A 338 24.55 -3.03 15.94
CA GLU A 338 25.97 -2.79 16.20
C GLU A 338 26.55 -1.67 15.32
N ILE A 339 26.17 -1.64 14.03
CA ILE A 339 26.61 -0.61 13.08
C ILE A 339 25.97 0.75 13.43
N LEU A 340 24.67 0.79 13.70
CA LEU A 340 23.97 2.02 14.11
C LEU A 340 24.59 2.59 15.40
N ASN A 341 24.77 1.77 16.43
CA ASN A 341 25.45 2.16 17.67
C ASN A 341 26.86 2.72 17.41
N GLY A 342 27.64 2.07 16.54
CA GLY A 342 28.97 2.55 16.14
C GLY A 342 28.96 3.90 15.39
N LEU A 343 27.86 4.21 14.72
CA LEU A 343 27.61 5.49 14.03
C LEU A 343 26.90 6.54 14.92
N LYS A 344 26.65 6.21 16.20
CA LYS A 344 25.86 7.00 17.17
C LYS A 344 24.41 7.21 16.73
N ALA A 345 23.74 6.12 16.36
CA ALA A 345 22.35 6.04 15.92
C ALA A 345 21.66 4.82 16.55
N ASP A 346 20.33 4.77 16.56
CA ASP A 346 19.57 3.58 16.98
C ASP A 346 18.43 3.18 16.01
N PHE A 347 17.43 2.42 16.50
CA PHE A 347 16.26 2.00 15.73
C PHE A 347 15.01 2.89 15.90
N HIS A 348 14.95 3.75 16.92
CA HIS A 348 13.95 4.84 16.99
C HIS A 348 14.25 5.90 15.92
N ASP A 349 15.52 6.09 15.64
CA ASP A 349 16.12 6.80 14.51
C ASP A 349 15.78 6.22 13.11
N ALA A 350 15.03 5.12 12.97
CA ALA A 350 14.85 4.45 11.68
C ALA A 350 13.73 5.04 10.79
N MET A 351 14.01 6.11 10.02
CA MET A 351 13.04 6.67 9.06
C MET A 351 12.53 5.70 7.97
N ILE A 352 13.38 4.79 7.50
CA ILE A 352 13.12 3.76 6.47
C ILE A 352 13.95 2.52 6.83
N VAL A 353 13.51 1.32 6.46
CA VAL A 353 14.33 0.08 6.40
C VAL A 353 13.77 -0.80 5.29
N HIS A 354 14.60 -1.25 4.34
CA HIS A 354 14.20 -2.19 3.29
C HIS A 354 14.65 -3.63 3.62
N LEU A 355 13.76 -4.43 4.21
CA LEU A 355 14.03 -5.81 4.59
C LEU A 355 13.56 -6.81 3.52
N PHE A 356 14.51 -7.33 2.74
CA PHE A 356 14.27 -8.29 1.66
C PHE A 356 14.16 -9.73 2.16
N VAL A 357 13.15 -10.46 1.67
CA VAL A 357 12.91 -11.87 2.03
C VAL A 357 12.86 -12.72 0.76
N LYS A 358 13.78 -13.68 0.65
CA LYS A 358 13.94 -14.56 -0.53
C LYS A 358 12.73 -15.45 -0.82
N ASP A 359 12.01 -15.85 0.23
CA ASP A 359 10.84 -16.72 0.17
C ASP A 359 9.74 -16.17 1.09
N MET A 360 8.63 -15.76 0.49
CA MET A 360 7.49 -15.12 1.17
C MET A 360 6.81 -16.01 2.20
N ASN A 361 6.99 -17.34 2.15
CA ASN A 361 6.51 -18.24 3.21
C ASN A 361 7.16 -17.95 4.57
N ASN A 362 8.33 -17.31 4.58
CA ASN A 362 9.01 -16.90 5.82
C ASN A 362 8.63 -15.49 6.29
N PHE A 363 7.82 -14.73 5.54
CA PHE A 363 7.51 -13.33 5.85
C PHE A 363 6.87 -13.17 7.24
N ALA A 364 6.08 -14.14 7.72
CA ALA A 364 5.54 -14.13 9.09
C ALA A 364 6.62 -14.24 10.17
N LYS A 365 7.55 -15.20 10.03
CA LYS A 365 8.65 -15.47 10.98
C LYS A 365 9.68 -14.33 11.02
N VAL A 366 9.97 -13.75 9.86
CA VAL A 366 10.80 -12.55 9.75
C VAL A 366 10.11 -11.35 10.44
N ASN A 367 8.80 -11.19 10.23
CA ASN A 367 8.02 -10.08 10.79
C ASN A 367 7.94 -10.11 12.32
N SER A 368 7.72 -11.27 12.94
CA SER A 368 7.66 -11.38 14.41
C SER A 368 8.95 -10.93 15.10
N ILE A 369 10.10 -11.21 14.49
CA ILE A 369 11.42 -10.82 15.03
C ILE A 369 11.72 -9.36 14.72
N TYR A 370 11.40 -8.90 13.51
CA TYR A 370 11.53 -7.49 13.12
C TYR A 370 10.70 -6.56 14.02
N LYS A 371 9.43 -6.92 14.31
CA LYS A 371 8.60 -6.23 15.30
C LYS A 371 9.21 -6.22 16.70
N SER A 372 9.92 -7.28 17.12
CA SER A 372 10.53 -7.36 18.46
C SER A 372 11.73 -6.43 18.70
N MET A 373 12.21 -5.73 17.65
CA MET A 373 13.33 -4.78 17.74
C MET A 373 12.95 -3.33 17.36
N LEU A 374 11.67 -3.06 17.10
CA LEU A 374 11.16 -1.74 16.71
C LEU A 374 9.98 -1.34 17.60
N ALA A 375 10.18 -0.32 18.44
CA ALA A 375 9.22 0.01 19.50
C ALA A 375 7.93 0.72 19.02
N VAL A 376 7.98 1.47 17.92
CA VAL A 376 6.86 2.25 17.38
C VAL A 376 6.91 2.24 15.85
N ASN A 377 5.75 2.14 15.18
CA ASN A 377 5.56 2.31 13.73
C ASN A 377 6.67 1.72 12.83
N PRO A 378 6.83 0.38 12.77
CA PRO A 378 7.93 -0.24 12.02
C PRO A 378 7.99 0.24 10.56
N PRO A 379 9.20 0.52 10.02
CA PRO A 379 9.37 0.85 8.61
C PRO A 379 8.94 -0.30 7.71
N ALA A 380 8.33 0.04 6.57
CA ALA A 380 7.67 -0.94 5.71
C ALA A 380 8.64 -1.87 4.96
N ARG A 381 8.39 -3.18 5.05
CA ARG A 381 9.07 -4.18 4.21
C ARG A 381 8.72 -3.95 2.74
N TRP A 382 9.71 -4.03 1.86
CA TRP A 382 9.56 -3.91 0.41
C TRP A 382 10.36 -5.02 -0.28
N ASN A 383 9.93 -5.48 -1.46
CA ASN A 383 10.56 -6.63 -2.14
C ASN A 383 10.86 -6.40 -3.64
N LYS A 384 11.65 -5.37 -3.98
CA LYS A 384 12.41 -5.22 -5.25
C LYS A 384 13.78 -4.56 -4.96
N LYS A 385 14.82 -4.88 -5.76
CA LYS A 385 16.25 -4.54 -5.48
C LYS A 385 16.56 -3.02 -5.48
N ILE A 386 16.44 -2.37 -4.32
CA ILE A 386 16.93 -1.01 -4.06
C ILE A 386 17.74 -1.01 -2.75
N LEU A 387 18.66 -0.07 -2.55
CA LEU A 387 19.58 -0.08 -1.41
C LEU A 387 18.85 0.15 -0.07
N LEU A 388 19.42 -0.42 0.99
CA LEU A 388 19.04 -0.11 2.38
C LEU A 388 19.41 1.34 2.72
N TYR A 389 18.46 2.04 3.33
CA TYR A 389 18.57 3.41 3.83
C TYR A 389 17.90 3.46 5.21
N CYS A 390 18.47 4.18 6.18
CA CYS A 390 17.98 4.24 7.57
C CYS A 390 18.56 5.49 8.27
N SER A 391 17.74 6.54 8.49
CA SER A 391 18.22 7.90 8.78
C SER A 391 17.76 8.47 10.14
N PRO A 392 18.70 8.65 11.10
CA PRO A 392 18.50 9.31 12.39
C PRO A 392 17.94 10.73 12.37
N ARG A 393 17.58 11.21 13.57
CA ARG A 393 17.34 12.65 13.82
C ARG A 393 17.85 13.08 15.21
N LEU A 394 19.14 13.45 15.28
CA LEU A 394 19.80 13.96 16.48
C LEU A 394 20.05 15.47 16.42
N GLY A 395 19.26 16.24 17.17
CA GLY A 395 19.38 17.70 17.34
C GLY A 395 18.38 18.48 16.49
#